data_AF-A0A9C9TQH0-F1
#
_entry.id   AF-A0A9C9TQH0-F1
#
_cell.length_a   1.000
_cell.length_b   1.000
_cell.length_c   1.000
_cell.angle_alpha   90.00
_cell.angle_beta   90.00
_cell.angle_gamma   90.00
#
_symmetry.space_group_name_H-M   'P 1'
#
loop_
_entity.id
_entity.type
_entity.pdbx_description
1 polymer ?
#
loop_
_entity_poly.entity_id
_entity_poly.type
_entity_poly.pdbx_seq_one_letter_code
_entity_poly.pdbx_strand_id
1 'polypeptide(L)'
;MNNEYKPKINLRKSVFLIVLAIVLMALVGWFLSRENIYQTLEDVKSANHSLTALAIAIYFLSVLIWAIRWQAALSFINCRTNLGTSYLILCAAIFLNNITPMVRIGGDPFGRVYMLHRLENTSYSSGMASAIGEHTPTPLVIVSFLMAGLFLKFGKGSLHSTRVLIVR
;
A
#
# COMPACT_ATOMS: atom_id res chain seq x y z
N MET A 1 -19.79 -35.60 -8.31
CA MET A 1 -19.27 -35.93 -6.97
C MET A 1 -17.95 -35.20 -6.78
N ASN A 2 -17.81 -34.54 -5.64
CA ASN A 2 -16.83 -33.48 -5.32
C ASN A 2 -15.38 -33.86 -5.60
N ASN A 3 -14.71 -33.09 -6.46
CA ASN A 3 -13.25 -33.00 -6.48
C ASN A 3 -12.83 -31.98 -5.43
N GLU A 4 -12.74 -32.42 -4.17
CA GLU A 4 -12.25 -31.59 -3.07
C GLU A 4 -10.78 -31.20 -3.33
N TYR A 5 -10.57 -29.94 -3.72
CA TYR A 5 -9.25 -29.34 -3.76
C TYR A 5 -8.65 -29.35 -2.34
N LYS A 6 -7.74 -30.29 -2.07
CA LYS A 6 -6.97 -30.32 -0.83
C LYS A 6 -5.70 -29.47 -1.03
N PRO A 7 -5.60 -28.27 -0.43
CA PRO A 7 -4.39 -27.48 -0.57
C PRO A 7 -3.20 -28.25 0.02
N LYS A 8 -2.17 -28.50 -0.79
CA LYS A 8 -0.89 -29.07 -0.33
C LYS A 8 -0.11 -27.99 0.42
N ILE A 9 -0.52 -27.71 1.65
CA ILE A 9 0.21 -26.79 2.53
C ILE A 9 1.49 -27.50 2.95
N ASN A 10 2.63 -27.02 2.47
CA ASN A 10 3.91 -27.60 2.82
C ASN A 10 4.29 -27.08 4.22
N LEU A 11 3.88 -27.83 5.25
CA LEU A 11 3.96 -27.44 6.67
C LEU A 11 5.34 -26.91 7.05
N ARG A 12 6.40 -27.53 6.52
CA ARG A 12 7.80 -27.14 6.72
C ARG A 12 8.11 -25.73 6.20
N LYS A 13 7.56 -25.35 5.04
CA LYS A 13 7.71 -23.99 4.48
C LYS A 13 6.93 -22.97 5.31
N SER A 14 5.73 -23.33 5.78
CA SER A 14 4.91 -22.42 6.59
C SER A 14 5.55 -22.16 7.96
N VAL A 15 6.08 -23.19 8.60
CA VAL A 15 6.84 -23.06 9.86
C VAL A 15 8.10 -22.22 9.64
N PHE A 16 8.84 -22.47 8.55
CA PHE A 16 10.01 -21.66 8.20
C PHE A 16 9.66 -20.17 8.04
N LEU A 17 8.57 -19.84 7.35
CA LEU A 17 8.12 -18.45 7.18
C LEU A 17 7.74 -17.79 8.51
N ILE A 18 7.06 -18.53 9.40
CA ILE A 18 6.70 -18.04 10.74
C ILE A 18 7.95 -17.77 11.57
N VAL A 19 8.89 -18.72 11.60
CA VAL A 19 10.17 -18.56 12.31
C VAL A 19 10.95 -17.37 11.75
N LEU A 20 11.03 -17.24 10.42
CA LEU A 20 11.68 -16.12 9.76
C LEU A 20 11.04 -14.79 10.16
N ALA A 21 9.71 -14.70 10.19
CA ALA A 21 9.00 -13.49 10.61
C ALA A 21 9.30 -13.13 12.07
N ILE A 22 9.34 -14.12 12.97
CA ILE A 22 9.70 -13.92 14.39
C ILE A 22 11.14 -13.43 14.52
N VAL A 23 12.09 -14.02 13.78
CA VAL A 23 13.50 -13.61 13.79
C VAL A 23 13.65 -12.18 13.28
N LEU A 24 12.94 -11.81 12.21
CA LEU A 24 12.93 -10.43 11.70
C LEU A 24 12.34 -9.45 12.72
N MET A 25 11.23 -9.79 13.38
CA MET A 25 10.69 -8.97 14.47
C MET A 25 11.67 -8.82 15.63
N ALA A 26 12.36 -9.89 16.04
CA ALA A 26 13.36 -9.85 17.09
C ALA A 26 14.57 -8.99 16.70
N LEU A 27 15.02 -9.05 15.44
CA LEU A 27 16.07 -8.18 14.90
C LEU A 27 15.67 -6.70 14.93
N VAL A 28 14.45 -6.38 14.49
CA VAL A 28 13.92 -5.01 14.55
C VAL A 28 13.82 -4.54 16.01
N GLY A 29 13.29 -5.37 16.90
CA GLY A 29 13.21 -5.07 18.33
C GLY A 29 14.58 -4.85 18.96
N TRP A 30 15.57 -5.68 18.62
CA TRP A 30 16.94 -5.52 19.08
C TRP A 30 17.59 -4.22 18.59
N PHE A 31 17.34 -3.86 17.32
CA PHE A 31 17.83 -2.62 16.73
C PHE A 31 17.19 -1.39 17.40
N LEU A 32 15.87 -1.40 17.56
CA LEU A 32 15.12 -0.34 18.26
C LEU A 32 15.52 -0.22 19.73
N SER A 33 15.88 -1.33 20.38
CA SER A 33 16.30 -1.32 21.79
C SER A 33 17.67 -0.65 22.00
N ARG A 34 18.43 -0.37 20.94
CA ARG A 34 19.65 0.46 21.01
C ARG A 34 19.36 1.96 20.95
N GLU A 35 18.17 2.36 20.53
CA GLU A 35 17.76 3.76 20.51
C GLU A 35 17.10 4.14 21.83
N ASN A 36 17.34 5.38 22.28
CA ASN A 36 16.65 5.91 23.45
C ASN A 36 15.20 6.24 23.07
N ILE A 37 14.32 5.25 23.23
CA ILE A 37 12.87 5.35 23.00
C ILE A 37 12.28 6.62 23.64
N TYR A 38 12.81 7.02 24.80
CA TYR A 38 12.42 8.23 25.51
C TYR A 38 12.71 9.52 24.72
N GLN A 39 13.86 9.62 24.04
CA GLN A 39 14.20 10.77 23.22
C GLN A 39 13.30 10.84 21.98
N THR A 40 13.02 9.69 21.34
CA THR A 40 12.09 9.62 20.21
C THR A 40 10.68 10.05 20.59
N LEU A 41 10.22 9.71 21.80
CA LEU A 41 8.91 10.13 22.30
C LEU A 41 8.87 11.64 22.62
N GLU A 42 9.95 12.20 23.15
CA GLU A 42 10.11 13.64 23.38
C GLU A 42 10.10 14.43 22.06
N ASP A 43 10.75 13.90 21.02
CA ASP A 43 10.77 14.47 19.67
C ASP A 43 9.38 14.45 19.01
N VAL A 44 8.63 13.36 19.19
CA VAL A 44 7.23 13.27 18.71
C VAL A 44 6.32 14.25 19.47
N LYS A 45 6.58 14.47 20.76
CA LYS A 45 5.78 15.37 21.60
C LYS A 45 6.09 16.85 21.35
N SER A 46 7.34 17.16 20.98
CA SER A 46 7.78 18.49 20.56
C SER A 46 7.50 18.78 19.08
N ALA A 47 7.06 17.77 18.32
CA ALA A 47 6.68 17.93 16.93
C ALA A 47 5.57 18.99 16.78
N ASN A 48 5.67 19.77 15.71
CA ASN A 48 4.71 20.83 15.43
C ASN A 48 3.33 20.21 15.15
N HIS A 49 2.39 20.45 16.07
CA HIS A 49 1.03 19.93 16.02
C HIS A 49 0.30 20.32 14.72
N SER A 50 0.64 21.47 14.12
CA SER A 50 0.10 21.91 12.83
C SER A 50 0.57 21.02 11.68
N LEU A 51 1.85 20.63 11.65
CA LEU A 51 2.39 19.72 10.65
C LEU A 51 1.82 18.32 10.80
N THR A 52 1.63 17.84 12.03
CA THR A 52 1.00 16.54 12.30
C THR A 52 -0.46 16.53 11.85
N ALA A 53 -1.24 17.56 12.16
CA ALA A 53 -2.61 17.69 11.70
C ALA A 53 -2.69 17.75 10.16
N LEU A 54 -1.77 18.47 9.52
CA LEU A 54 -1.67 18.54 8.06
C LEU A 54 -1.35 17.17 7.46
N ALA A 55 -0.43 16.41 8.04
CA ALA A 55 -0.09 15.05 7.58
C ALA A 55 -1.31 14.11 7.67
N ILE A 56 -2.07 14.19 8.76
CA ILE A 56 -3.32 13.42 8.93
C ILE A 56 -4.35 13.84 7.86
N ALA A 57 -4.52 15.13 7.61
CA ALA A 57 -5.44 15.64 6.60
C ALA A 57 -5.03 15.17 5.18
N ILE A 58 -3.75 15.25 4.84
CA ILE A 58 -3.19 14.75 3.58
C ILE A 58 -3.41 13.25 3.44
N TYR A 59 -3.27 12.49 4.53
CA TYR A 59 -3.53 11.06 4.52
C TYR A 59 -4.99 10.75 4.13
N PHE A 60 -5.97 11.38 4.79
CA PHE A 60 -7.37 11.18 4.43
C PHE A 60 -7.70 11.66 3.02
N LEU A 61 -7.09 12.77 2.58
CA LEU A 61 -7.21 13.24 1.20
C LEU A 61 -6.64 12.23 0.21
N SER A 62 -5.51 11.60 0.53
CA SER A 62 -4.93 10.52 -0.27
C SER A 62 -5.86 9.31 -0.37
N VAL A 63 -6.54 8.94 0.72
CA VAL A 63 -7.56 7.87 0.71
C VAL A 63 -8.76 8.27 -0.14
N LEU A 64 -9.16 9.54 -0.12
CA LEU A 64 -10.25 10.04 -0.98
C LEU A 64 -9.88 9.96 -2.46
N ILE A 65 -8.67 10.39 -2.84
CA ILE A 65 -8.16 10.25 -4.21
C ILE A 65 -8.13 8.79 -4.63
N TRP A 66 -7.75 7.90 -3.71
CA TRP A 66 -7.80 6.45 -3.96
C TRP A 66 -9.23 5.97 -4.20
N ALA A 67 -10.21 6.41 -3.40
CA ALA A 67 -11.62 6.07 -3.61
C ALA A 67 -12.15 6.52 -4.98
N ILE A 68 -11.81 7.72 -5.41
CA ILE A 68 -12.18 8.26 -6.73
C ILE A 68 -11.56 7.41 -7.85
N ARG A 69 -10.26 7.09 -7.71
CA ARG A 69 -9.55 6.23 -8.68
C ARG A 69 -10.18 4.84 -8.77
N TRP A 70 -10.57 4.27 -7.63
CA TRP A 70 -11.23 2.98 -7.60
C TRP A 70 -12.63 3.05 -8.20
N GLN A 71 -13.39 4.12 -7.97
CA GLN A 71 -14.69 4.32 -8.62
C GLN A 71 -14.59 4.32 -10.15
N ALA A 72 -13.53 4.92 -10.72
CA ALA A 72 -13.27 4.82 -12.15
C ALA A 72 -13.06 3.35 -12.59
N ALA A 73 -12.34 2.55 -11.79
CA ALA A 73 -12.17 1.12 -12.03
C ALA A 73 -13.48 0.32 -11.94
N LEU A 74 -14.42 0.69 -11.05
CA LEU A 74 -15.73 0.05 -10.95
C LEU A 74 -16.66 0.40 -12.11
N SER A 75 -16.55 1.64 -12.64
CA SER A 75 -17.33 2.10 -13.79
C SER A 75 -17.12 1.20 -15.02
N PHE A 76 -15.89 0.71 -15.24
CA PHE A 76 -15.59 -0.24 -16.33
C PHE A 76 -16.32 -1.57 -16.21
N ILE A 77 -16.82 -1.92 -15.02
CA ILE A 77 -17.51 -3.19 -14.74
C ILE A 77 -19.02 -2.94 -14.55
N ASN A 78 -19.53 -1.78 -14.99
CA ASN A 78 -20.93 -1.35 -14.86
C ASN A 78 -21.45 -1.36 -13.41
N CYS A 79 -20.56 -1.26 -12.42
CA CYS A 79 -20.96 -1.16 -11.03
C CYS A 79 -21.04 0.32 -10.63
N ARG A 80 -22.24 0.79 -10.30
CA ARG A 80 -22.47 2.17 -9.86
C ARG A 80 -22.51 2.24 -8.34
N THR A 81 -21.35 2.39 -7.72
CA THR A 81 -21.25 2.65 -6.28
C THR A 81 -21.15 4.14 -5.99
N ASN A 82 -21.71 4.56 -4.87
CA ASN A 82 -21.51 5.93 -4.37
C ASN A 82 -20.07 6.12 -3.86
N LEU A 83 -19.48 7.30 -4.09
CA LEU A 83 -18.13 7.65 -3.64
C LEU A 83 -17.97 7.45 -2.13
N GLY A 84 -18.98 7.83 -1.33
CA GLY A 84 -18.97 7.64 0.11
C GLY A 84 -18.87 6.18 0.53
N THR A 85 -19.59 5.30 -0.16
CA THR A 85 -19.54 3.85 0.09
C THR A 85 -18.16 3.29 -0.24
N SER A 86 -17.60 3.65 -1.40
CA SER A 86 -16.26 3.23 -1.82
C SER A 86 -15.17 3.72 -0.85
N TYR A 87 -15.28 4.95 -0.35
CA TYR A 87 -14.38 5.50 0.63
C TYR A 87 -14.44 4.76 1.97
N LEU A 88 -15.65 4.47 2.48
CA LEU A 88 -15.82 3.70 3.73
C LEU A 88 -15.28 2.27 3.60
N ILE A 89 -15.50 1.62 2.45
CA ILE A 89 -14.95 0.29 2.17
C ILE A 89 -13.42 0.34 2.21
N LEU A 90 -12.79 1.36 1.60
CA LEU A 90 -11.33 1.52 1.63
C LEU A 90 -10.81 1.77 3.04
N CYS A 91 -11.45 2.64 3.82
CA CYS A 91 -11.08 2.86 5.22
C CYS A 91 -11.16 1.57 6.06
N ALA A 92 -12.22 0.79 5.88
CA ALA A 92 -12.37 -0.49 6.56
C ALA A 92 -11.34 -1.54 6.10
N ALA A 93 -11.03 -1.59 4.81
CA ALA A 93 -9.99 -2.45 4.27
C ALA A 93 -8.60 -2.07 4.81
N ILE A 94 -8.29 -0.77 4.90
CA ILE A 94 -7.05 -0.27 5.51
C ILE A 94 -7.00 -0.65 6.99
N PHE A 95 -8.09 -0.44 7.74
CA PHE A 95 -8.17 -0.83 9.14
C PHE A 95 -7.92 -2.33 9.34
N LEU A 96 -8.58 -3.16 8.53
CA LEU A 96 -8.41 -4.60 8.57
C LEU A 96 -6.96 -5.00 8.25
N ASN A 97 -6.32 -4.33 7.29
CA ASN A 97 -4.91 -4.51 6.96
C ASN A 97 -3.95 -4.15 8.09
N ASN A 98 -4.32 -3.22 8.99
CA ASN A 98 -3.50 -2.88 10.16
C ASN A 98 -3.64 -3.92 11.27
N ILE A 99 -4.78 -4.60 11.37
CA ILE A 99 -5.02 -5.62 12.39
C ILE A 99 -4.56 -7.01 11.95
N THR A 100 -4.67 -7.32 10.65
CA THR A 100 -4.34 -8.66 10.16
C THR A 100 -2.83 -8.84 9.94
N PRO A 101 -2.20 -9.84 10.57
CA PRO A 101 -0.78 -10.14 10.37
C PRO A 101 -0.47 -10.77 9.00
N MET A 102 -1.50 -11.09 8.21
CA MET A 102 -1.38 -11.60 6.84
C MET A 102 -1.13 -10.44 5.86
N VAL A 103 0.15 -10.14 5.60
CA VAL A 103 0.72 -9.30 4.52
C VAL A 103 -0.35 -8.74 3.56
N ARG A 104 -0.96 -7.60 3.88
CA ARG A 104 -1.97 -6.85 3.08
C ARG A 104 -3.20 -7.61 2.55
N ILE A 105 -3.23 -8.93 2.56
CA ILE A 105 -4.22 -9.81 1.91
C ILE A 105 -5.55 -9.77 2.67
N GLY A 106 -5.52 -9.54 3.99
CA GLY A 106 -6.71 -9.54 4.85
C GLY A 106 -7.72 -8.45 4.48
N GLY A 107 -7.25 -7.21 4.25
CA GLY A 107 -8.07 -6.08 3.84
C GLY A 107 -8.17 -5.88 2.33
N ASP A 108 -7.06 -6.05 1.59
CA ASP A 108 -7.01 -5.85 0.13
C ASP A 108 -6.29 -7.04 -0.58
N PRO A 109 -6.86 -7.67 -1.61
CA PRO A 109 -8.13 -7.35 -2.26
C PRO A 109 -9.35 -8.01 -1.62
N PHE A 110 -9.19 -8.95 -0.68
CA PHE A 110 -10.30 -9.79 -0.24
C PHE A 110 -11.34 -9.07 0.62
N GLY A 111 -10.90 -8.28 1.61
CA GLY A 111 -11.79 -7.51 2.47
C GLY A 111 -12.66 -6.52 1.68
N ARG A 112 -12.05 -5.75 0.77
CA ARG A 112 -12.79 -4.81 -0.09
C ARG A 112 -13.82 -5.50 -1.00
N VAL A 113 -13.47 -6.63 -1.61
CA VAL A 113 -14.38 -7.35 -2.52
C VAL A 113 -15.53 -7.97 -1.74
N TYR A 114 -15.26 -8.48 -0.53
CA TYR A 114 -16.31 -8.99 0.36
C TYR A 114 -17.30 -7.88 0.76
N MET A 115 -16.80 -6.71 1.17
CA MET A 115 -17.66 -5.58 1.53
C MET A 115 -18.44 -5.05 0.32
N LEU A 116 -17.82 -5.01 -0.85
CA LEU A 116 -18.47 -4.61 -2.10
C LEU A 116 -19.57 -5.59 -2.52
N HIS A 117 -19.34 -6.90 -2.39
CA HIS A 117 -20.36 -7.90 -2.62
C HIS A 117 -21.54 -7.72 -1.66
N ARG A 118 -21.27 -7.46 -0.39
CA ARG A 118 -22.30 -7.35 0.65
C ARG A 118 -23.14 -6.06 0.57
N LEU A 119 -22.53 -4.95 0.15
CA LEU A 119 -23.20 -3.65 0.08
C LEU A 119 -23.91 -3.42 -1.27
N GLU A 120 -23.36 -3.94 -2.37
CA GLU A 120 -23.78 -3.60 -3.73
C GLU A 120 -24.19 -4.84 -4.56
N ASN A 121 -24.25 -6.04 -3.95
CA ASN A 121 -24.61 -7.31 -4.59
C ASN A 121 -23.79 -7.64 -5.86
N THR A 122 -22.56 -7.15 -5.93
CA THR A 122 -21.68 -7.36 -7.08
C THR A 122 -21.09 -8.77 -7.10
N SER A 123 -20.86 -9.35 -8.28
CA SER A 123 -20.14 -10.63 -8.37
C SER A 123 -18.73 -10.50 -7.79
N TYR A 124 -18.32 -11.47 -6.96
CA TYR A 124 -16.95 -11.56 -6.43
C TYR A 124 -15.89 -11.49 -7.54
N SER A 125 -16.15 -12.11 -8.70
CA SER A 125 -15.24 -12.08 -9.84
C SER A 125 -15.07 -10.66 -10.39
N SER A 126 -16.15 -9.90 -10.49
CA SER A 126 -16.15 -8.51 -10.96
C SER A 126 -15.44 -7.59 -9.98
N GLY A 127 -15.73 -7.71 -8.68
CA GLY A 127 -15.05 -6.95 -7.65
C GLY A 127 -13.54 -7.24 -7.62
N MET A 128 -13.16 -8.51 -7.78
CA MET A 128 -11.76 -8.91 -7.81
C MET A 128 -11.04 -8.45 -9.07
N ALA A 129 -11.72 -8.44 -10.23
CA ALA A 129 -11.18 -7.87 -11.46
C ALA A 129 -10.93 -6.36 -11.33
N SER A 130 -11.85 -5.61 -10.72
CA SER A 130 -11.67 -4.18 -10.42
C SER A 130 -10.46 -3.96 -9.52
N ALA A 131 -10.38 -4.77 -8.46
CA ALA A 131 -9.33 -4.74 -7.46
C ALA A 131 -7.93 -4.99 -8.05
N ILE A 132 -7.80 -5.99 -8.92
CA ILE A 132 -6.54 -6.32 -9.58
C ILE A 132 -6.21 -5.29 -10.67
N GLY A 133 -7.19 -4.91 -11.48
CA GLY A 133 -7.03 -3.93 -12.56
C GLY A 133 -6.54 -2.58 -12.06
N GLU A 134 -6.94 -2.19 -10.85
CA GLU A 134 -6.45 -0.99 -10.19
C GLU A 134 -4.95 -1.03 -9.85
N HIS A 135 -4.40 -2.22 -9.55
CA HIS A 135 -2.99 -2.39 -9.19
C HIS A 135 -2.08 -2.56 -10.41
N THR A 136 -2.64 -2.95 -11.56
CA THR A 136 -1.90 -3.12 -12.84
C THR A 136 -1.09 -1.88 -13.27
N PRO A 137 -1.63 -0.64 -13.25
CA PRO A 137 -0.86 0.54 -13.66
C PRO A 137 0.15 1.02 -12.61
N THR A 138 0.01 0.61 -11.34
CA THR A 138 0.86 1.07 -10.23
C THR A 138 2.36 0.85 -10.47
N PRO A 139 2.86 -0.36 -10.82
CA PRO A 139 4.29 -0.57 -11.06
C PRO A 139 4.81 0.26 -12.24
N LEU A 140 4.01 0.44 -13.30
CA LEU A 140 4.37 1.30 -14.45
C LEU A 140 4.60 2.75 -14.01
N VAL A 141 3.70 3.29 -13.18
CA VAL A 141 3.84 4.66 -12.65
C VAL A 141 5.06 4.79 -11.76
N ILE A 142 5.30 3.82 -10.86
CA ILE A 142 6.45 3.84 -9.96
C ILE A 142 7.77 3.82 -10.75
N VAL A 143 7.89 2.93 -11.74
CA VAL A 143 9.08 2.84 -12.60
C VAL A 143 9.28 4.14 -13.39
N SER A 144 8.19 4.74 -13.90
CA SER A 144 8.25 6.00 -14.64
C SER A 144 8.75 7.16 -13.76
N PHE A 145 8.23 7.30 -12.54
CA PHE A 145 8.70 8.32 -11.58
C PHE A 145 10.15 8.09 -11.15
N LEU A 146 10.54 6.83 -10.94
CA LEU A 146 11.91 6.48 -10.59
C LEU A 146 12.87 6.82 -11.73
N MET A 147 12.51 6.49 -12.98
CA MET A 147 13.30 6.87 -14.16
C MET A 147 13.38 8.37 -14.35
N ALA A 148 12.28 9.10 -14.18
CA ALA A 148 12.28 10.57 -14.25
C ALA A 148 13.19 11.18 -13.17
N GLY A 149 13.15 10.67 -11.94
CA GLY A 149 14.02 11.10 -10.85
C GLY A 149 15.50 10.83 -11.13
N LEU A 150 15.83 9.64 -11.64
CA LEU A 150 17.19 9.30 -12.06
C LEU A 150 17.67 10.20 -13.21
N PHE A 151 16.83 10.43 -14.20
CA PHE A 151 17.14 11.33 -15.32
C PHE A 151 17.40 12.76 -14.85
N LEU A 152 16.62 13.30 -13.91
CA LEU A 152 16.87 14.63 -13.34
C LEU A 152 18.17 14.70 -12.54
N LYS A 153 18.50 13.64 -11.78
CA LYS A 153 19.72 13.58 -10.98
C LYS A 153 20.98 13.45 -11.85
N PHE A 154 20.98 12.55 -12.83
CA PHE A 154 22.15 12.27 -13.68
C PHE A 154 22.22 13.18 -14.92
N GLY A 155 21.09 13.66 -15.43
CA GLY A 155 21.02 14.62 -16.54
C GLY A 155 21.63 15.97 -16.19
N LYS A 156 21.48 16.44 -14.93
CA LYS A 156 22.16 17.65 -14.45
C LYS A 156 23.68 17.47 -14.26
N GLY A 157 24.14 16.28 -13.86
CA GLY A 157 25.56 15.97 -13.69
C GLY A 157 26.35 15.93 -15.01
N SER A 158 25.70 15.53 -16.10
CA SER A 158 26.28 15.52 -17.45
C SER A 158 26.53 16.94 -17.99
N LEU A 159 25.58 17.88 -17.78
CA LEU A 159 25.69 19.24 -18.29
C LEU A 159 26.80 20.08 -17.60
N HIS A 160 27.15 19.77 -16.35
CA HIS A 160 28.20 20.50 -15.64
C HIS A 160 29.61 20.05 -16.06
N SER A 161 29.81 18.75 -16.32
CA SER A 161 31.11 18.23 -16.79
C SER A 161 31.44 18.70 -18.22
N THR A 162 30.44 18.88 -19.08
CA THR A 162 30.65 19.39 -20.44
C THR A 162 31.09 20.87 -20.46
N ARG A 163 30.67 21.69 -19.48
CA ARG A 163 31.14 23.08 -19.37
C ARG A 163 32.59 23.20 -18.89
N VAL A 164 33.06 22.27 -18.08
CA VAL A 164 34.46 22.27 -17.59
C VAL A 164 35.44 21.84 -18.68
N LEU A 165 35.01 20.98 -19.63
CA LEU A 165 35.85 20.54 -20.76
C LEU A 165 35.90 21.53 -21.94
N ILE A 166 34.94 22.45 -22.05
CA ILE A 166 34.88 23.45 -23.15
C ILE A 166 35.61 24.76 -22.79
N VAL A 167 35.93 24.99 -21.51
CA VAL A 167 36.56 26.24 -21.02
C VAL A 167 38.07 26.03 -20.70
N ARG A 168 38.70 24.97 -21.20
CA ARG A 168 40.14 24.72 -21.00
C ARG A 168 40.90 24.64 -22.31
#